data_AF-A0A357M0L5-F1
#
_entry.id   AF-A0A357M0L5-F1
#
_cell.length_a   1.000
_cell.length_b   1.000
_cell.length_c   1.000
_cell.angle_alpha   90.00
_cell.angle_beta   90.00
_cell.angle_gamma   90.00
#
_symmetry.space_group_name_H-M   'P 1'
#
loop_
_entity.id
_entity.type
_entity.pdbx_description
1 polymer ?
#
loop_
_entity_poly.entity_id
_entity_poly.type
_entity_poly.pdbx_seq_one_letter_code
_entity_poly.pdbx_strand_id
1 'polypeptide(L)'
;MKKKLPTWRLFIRITALGIVTGIAITGLSLKEIGTNRWNQNGDWLYQLSVGDESSSIFQKAVIAAGGLFALSRSESMYFIARPQQMSTHDMKGSCHYRISGESPDTRWWSITVYGHDRMLIPNPEKRYSFSDRTVSFNPDGTFTIDISP
;
A
#
# COMPACT_ATOMS: atom_id res chain seq x y z
N MET A 1 -46.04 -6.51 -34.13
CA MET A 1 -44.87 -6.79 -34.99
C MET A 1 -43.58 -6.48 -34.23
N LYS A 2 -42.76 -7.49 -33.87
CA LYS A 2 -41.44 -7.26 -33.24
C LYS A 2 -40.43 -6.94 -34.35
N LYS A 3 -39.96 -5.69 -34.46
CA LYS A 3 -38.87 -5.33 -35.37
C LYS A 3 -37.61 -6.09 -34.93
N LYS A 4 -37.13 -7.04 -35.74
CA LYS A 4 -35.85 -7.72 -35.49
C LYS A 4 -34.73 -6.67 -35.60
N LEU A 5 -33.89 -6.58 -34.57
CA LEU A 5 -32.71 -5.72 -34.59
C LEU A 5 -31.76 -6.18 -35.71
N PRO A 6 -31.16 -5.25 -36.48
CA PRO A 6 -30.20 -5.62 -37.51
C PRO A 6 -28.95 -6.24 -36.88
N THR A 7 -28.44 -7.30 -37.50
CA THR A 7 -27.38 -8.19 -36.99
C THR A 7 -26.11 -7.45 -36.57
N TRP A 8 -25.74 -6.38 -37.27
CA TRP A 8 -24.56 -5.55 -36.92
C TRP A 8 -24.71 -4.82 -35.56
N ARG A 9 -25.92 -4.38 -35.20
CA ARG A 9 -26.17 -3.75 -33.89
C ARG A 9 -26.09 -4.76 -32.76
N LEU A 10 -26.51 -6.00 -33.02
CA LEU A 10 -26.37 -7.09 -32.06
C LEU A 10 -24.89 -7.44 -31.87
N PHE A 11 -24.11 -7.52 -32.95
CA PHE A 11 -22.67 -7.76 -32.90
C PHE A 11 -21.94 -6.70 -32.05
N ILE A 12 -22.18 -5.40 -32.32
CA ILE A 12 -21.60 -4.30 -31.54
C ILE A 12 -21.93 -4.43 -30.05
N ARG A 13 -23.18 -4.74 -29.69
CA ARG A 13 -23.60 -4.88 -28.29
C ARG A 13 -22.90 -6.05 -27.60
N ILE A 14 -22.74 -7.18 -28.28
CA ILE A 14 -22.04 -8.35 -27.72
C ILE A 14 -20.56 -8.05 -27.54
N THR A 15 -19.91 -7.41 -28.53
CA THR A 15 -18.51 -7.00 -28.42
C THR A 15 -18.31 -6.00 -27.28
N ALA A 16 -19.15 -4.97 -27.19
CA ALA A 16 -19.08 -3.97 -26.12
C ALA A 16 -19.27 -4.61 -24.74
N LEU A 17 -20.23 -5.54 -24.61
CA LEU A 17 -20.44 -6.30 -23.38
C LEU A 17 -19.19 -7.11 -23.02
N GLY A 18 -18.59 -7.82 -23.98
CA GLY A 18 -17.37 -8.59 -23.78
C GLY A 18 -16.20 -7.73 -23.29
N ILE A 19 -16.01 -6.54 -23.87
CA ILE A 19 -14.98 -5.58 -23.43
C ILE A 19 -15.25 -5.12 -22.00
N VAL A 20 -16.48 -4.70 -21.69
CA VAL A 20 -16.85 -4.22 -20.35
C VAL A 20 -16.66 -5.32 -19.30
N THR A 21 -17.09 -6.54 -19.60
CA THR A 21 -16.89 -7.68 -18.70
C THR A 21 -15.41 -8.00 -18.51
N GLY A 22 -14.61 -7.99 -19.58
CA GLY A 22 -13.16 -8.21 -19.49
C GLY A 22 -12.45 -7.17 -18.63
N ILE A 23 -12.78 -5.88 -18.80
CA ILE A 23 -12.26 -4.79 -17.97
C ILE A 23 -12.66 -4.98 -16.51
N ALA A 24 -13.94 -5.30 -16.25
CA ALA A 24 -14.44 -5.51 -14.90
C ALA A 24 -13.71 -6.66 -14.19
N ILE A 25 -13.58 -7.82 -14.85
CA ILE A 25 -12.84 -8.96 -14.30
C ILE A 25 -11.39 -8.59 -14.03
N THR A 26 -10.71 -7.95 -14.98
CA THR A 26 -9.31 -7.53 -14.83
C THR A 26 -9.15 -6.59 -13.62
N GLY A 27 -10.01 -5.59 -13.49
CA GLY A 27 -9.98 -4.65 -12.36
C GLY A 27 -10.20 -5.34 -11.01
N LEU A 28 -11.14 -6.29 -10.95
CA LEU A 28 -11.39 -7.08 -9.74
C LEU A 28 -10.19 -7.98 -9.39
N SER A 29 -9.62 -8.68 -10.37
CA SER A 29 -8.45 -9.53 -10.15
C SER A 29 -7.23 -8.73 -9.70
N LEU A 30 -6.97 -7.56 -10.29
CA LEU A 30 -5.85 -6.71 -9.85
C LEU A 30 -6.04 -6.24 -8.41
N LYS A 31 -7.27 -5.85 -8.03
CA LYS A 31 -7.58 -5.47 -6.64
C LYS A 31 -7.29 -6.62 -5.69
N GLU A 32 -7.77 -7.82 -5.99
CA GLU A 32 -7.58 -9.01 -5.16
C GLU A 32 -6.11 -9.43 -5.05
N ILE A 33 -5.36 -9.41 -6.16
CA ILE A 33 -3.93 -9.73 -6.18
C ILE A 33 -3.14 -8.71 -5.36
N GLY A 34 -3.48 -7.41 -5.47
CA GLY A 34 -2.83 -6.36 -4.69
C GLY A 34 -3.08 -6.46 -3.18
N THR A 35 -4.25 -6.97 -2.77
CA THR A 35 -4.58 -7.13 -1.34
C THR A 35 -4.05 -8.41 -0.72
N ASN A 36 -3.77 -9.47 -1.49
CA ASN A 36 -3.49 -10.80 -0.94
C ASN A 36 -2.01 -11.19 -0.91
N ARG A 37 -1.10 -10.36 -1.44
CA ARG A 37 0.33 -10.70 -1.57
C ARG A 37 1.23 -9.97 -0.58
N TRP A 38 0.84 -9.90 0.68
CA TRP A 38 1.65 -9.29 1.74
C TRP A 38 2.39 -10.37 2.53
N ASN A 39 3.67 -10.13 2.78
CA ASN A 39 4.39 -10.79 3.86
C ASN A 39 4.13 -10.00 5.15
N GLN A 40 4.28 -10.67 6.28
CA GLN A 40 4.02 -10.09 7.58
C GLN A 40 5.17 -10.37 8.54
N ASN A 41 5.54 -9.36 9.32
CA ASN A 41 6.45 -9.48 10.45
C ASN A 41 5.85 -8.72 11.65
N GLY A 42 5.23 -9.45 12.58
CA GLY A 42 4.41 -8.86 13.64
C GLY A 42 3.33 -7.95 13.06
N ASP A 43 3.36 -6.69 13.47
CA ASP A 43 2.42 -5.65 13.05
C ASP A 43 2.75 -5.02 11.69
N TRP A 44 3.84 -5.42 11.02
CA TRP A 44 4.28 -4.80 9.77
C TRP A 44 4.03 -5.69 8.56
N LEU A 45 3.41 -5.12 7.52
CA LEU A 45 3.20 -5.75 6.22
C LEU A 45 4.21 -5.24 5.20
N TYR A 46 4.72 -6.11 4.34
CA TYR A 46 5.67 -5.75 3.29
C TYR A 46 5.59 -6.69 2.08
N GLN A 47 6.18 -6.30 0.95
CA GLN A 47 6.25 -7.11 -0.26
C GLN A 47 7.67 -7.14 -0.79
N LEU A 48 8.22 -8.34 -1.01
CA LEU A 48 9.60 -8.51 -1.47
C LEU A 48 9.78 -8.30 -2.97
N SER A 49 8.75 -8.60 -3.77
CA SER A 49 8.79 -8.54 -5.24
C SER A 49 8.32 -7.19 -5.79
N VAL A 50 8.27 -6.13 -4.98
CA VAL A 50 7.95 -4.80 -5.50
C VAL A 50 9.19 -4.25 -6.22
N GLY A 51 9.00 -3.71 -7.42
CA GLY A 51 10.06 -3.12 -8.25
C GLY A 51 11.09 -4.10 -8.83
N ASP A 52 11.05 -5.38 -8.44
CA ASP A 52 11.97 -6.39 -8.95
C ASP A 52 11.68 -6.77 -10.42
N GLU A 53 12.74 -7.07 -11.17
CA GLU A 53 12.62 -7.51 -12.57
C GLU A 53 11.90 -8.86 -12.68
N SER A 54 12.13 -9.76 -11.73
CA SER A 54 11.56 -11.11 -11.66
C SER A 54 10.08 -11.13 -11.28
N SER A 55 9.48 -9.98 -10.99
CA SER A 55 8.08 -9.88 -10.57
C SER A 55 7.11 -10.34 -11.65
N SER A 56 6.07 -11.08 -11.22
CA SER A 56 5.05 -11.57 -12.15
C SER A 56 4.35 -10.42 -12.86
N ILE A 57 3.84 -10.67 -14.07
CA ILE A 57 3.11 -9.66 -14.86
C ILE A 57 1.94 -9.05 -14.09
N PHE A 58 1.27 -9.84 -13.25
CA PHE A 58 0.18 -9.37 -12.40
C PHE A 58 0.67 -8.44 -11.28
N GLN A 59 1.82 -8.73 -10.65
CA GLN A 59 2.41 -7.85 -9.66
C GLN A 59 2.80 -6.51 -10.30
N LYS A 60 3.43 -6.57 -11.48
CA LYS A 60 3.78 -5.37 -12.26
C LYS A 60 2.54 -4.56 -12.63
N ALA A 61 1.43 -5.21 -12.99
CA ALA A 61 0.16 -4.53 -13.28
C ALA A 61 -0.46 -3.86 -12.04
N VAL A 62 -0.42 -4.52 -10.86
CA VAL A 62 -0.85 -3.92 -9.59
C VAL A 62 -0.02 -2.67 -9.25
N ILE A 63 1.30 -2.77 -9.36
CA ILE A 63 2.23 -1.66 -9.13
C ILE A 63 1.97 -0.53 -10.12
N ALA A 64 1.78 -0.82 -11.41
CA ALA A 64 1.48 0.18 -12.43
C ALA A 64 0.15 0.92 -12.17
N ALA A 65 -0.82 0.28 -11.50
CA ALA A 65 -2.12 0.88 -11.20
C ALA A 65 -2.10 1.82 -9.99
N GLY A 66 -1.18 1.65 -9.03
CA GLY A 66 -1.23 2.41 -7.76
C GLY A 66 0.10 2.67 -7.05
N GLY A 67 1.19 2.03 -7.45
CA GLY A 67 2.54 2.19 -6.91
C GLY A 67 3.53 2.67 -7.98
N LEU A 68 3.20 3.80 -8.63
CA LEU A 68 4.02 4.33 -9.72
C LEU A 68 5.48 4.49 -9.28
N PHE A 69 6.41 4.00 -10.11
CA PHE A 69 7.86 4.05 -9.88
C PHE A 69 8.34 3.35 -8.61
N ALA A 70 7.64 2.31 -8.16
CA ALA A 70 8.12 1.51 -7.04
C ALA A 70 9.48 0.88 -7.37
N LEU A 71 10.46 1.13 -6.51
CA LEU A 71 11.82 0.64 -6.65
C LEU A 71 11.94 -0.81 -6.16
N SER A 72 12.98 -1.50 -6.61
CA SER A 72 13.33 -2.84 -6.14
C SER A 72 13.75 -2.82 -4.68
N ARG A 73 13.71 -3.99 -4.03
CA ARG A 73 14.11 -4.16 -2.64
C ARG A 73 15.57 -3.75 -2.36
N SER A 74 16.45 -3.87 -3.36
CA SER A 74 17.85 -3.45 -3.25
C SER A 74 18.02 -1.94 -3.06
N GLU A 75 17.03 -1.16 -3.52
CA GLU A 75 17.05 0.30 -3.46
C GLU A 75 16.18 0.84 -2.31
N SER A 76 14.97 0.31 -2.16
CA SER A 76 14.06 0.72 -1.08
C SER A 76 13.08 -0.37 -0.69
N MET A 77 12.73 -0.42 0.60
CA MET A 77 11.68 -1.29 1.13
C MET A 77 10.68 -0.49 1.95
N TYR A 78 9.40 -0.75 1.71
CA TYR A 78 8.31 -0.15 2.47
C TYR A 78 7.64 -1.19 3.37
N PHE A 79 7.39 -0.77 4.60
CA PHE A 79 6.63 -1.52 5.59
C PHE A 79 5.41 -0.69 5.96
N ILE A 80 4.24 -1.33 6.00
CA ILE A 80 2.98 -0.71 6.41
C ILE A 80 2.56 -1.30 7.74
N ALA A 81 2.44 -0.46 8.76
CA ALA A 81 1.93 -0.89 10.05
C ALA A 81 0.44 -1.23 9.93
N ARG A 82 0.10 -2.47 10.29
CA ARG A 82 -1.27 -2.96 10.47
C ARG A 82 -1.30 -3.83 11.74
N PRO A 83 -1.46 -3.22 12.93
CA PRO A 83 -1.31 -3.92 14.19
C PRO A 83 -2.29 -5.09 14.34
N GLN A 84 -1.77 -6.30 14.60
CA GLN A 84 -2.58 -7.51 14.72
C GLN A 84 -3.51 -7.48 15.95
N GLN A 85 -3.05 -6.83 17.03
CA GLN A 85 -3.76 -6.78 18.31
C GLN A 85 -4.84 -5.69 18.36
N MET A 86 -4.87 -4.77 17.38
CA MET A 86 -5.93 -3.77 17.29
C MET A 86 -7.11 -4.42 16.57
N SER A 87 -8.14 -4.75 17.32
CA SER A 87 -9.41 -5.31 16.83
C SER A 87 -10.00 -4.44 15.73
N THR A 88 -9.74 -4.77 14.47
CA THR A 88 -10.39 -4.28 13.24
C THR A 88 -10.60 -2.76 13.09
N HIS A 89 -10.07 -1.94 13.99
CA HIS A 89 -10.16 -0.50 13.97
C HIS A 89 -8.90 0.01 13.29
N ASP A 90 -9.11 0.70 12.18
CA ASP A 90 -8.11 1.61 11.63
C ASP A 90 -7.52 2.44 12.77
N MET A 91 -6.18 2.60 12.79
CA MET A 91 -5.49 3.40 13.80
C MET A 91 -6.20 4.76 13.92
N LYS A 92 -6.68 5.09 15.12
CA LYS A 92 -7.48 6.29 15.38
C LYS A 92 -6.55 7.41 15.79
N GLY A 93 -6.66 8.56 15.13
CA GLY A 93 -5.89 9.76 15.50
C GLY A 93 -6.17 10.28 16.92
N SER A 94 -7.20 9.78 17.61
CA SER A 94 -7.51 10.12 19.01
C SER A 94 -6.73 9.28 20.04
N CYS A 95 -5.94 8.29 19.61
CA CYS A 95 -5.23 7.36 20.49
C CYS A 95 -3.73 7.68 20.55
N HIS A 96 -3.09 7.23 21.63
CA HIS A 96 -1.64 7.28 21.78
C HIS A 96 -1.02 5.98 21.31
N TYR A 97 0.02 6.09 20.47
CA TYR A 97 0.78 4.98 19.95
C TYR A 97 2.26 5.19 20.24
N ARG A 98 2.96 4.09 20.49
CA ARG A 98 4.41 4.07 20.67
C ARG A 98 5.02 3.10 19.67
N ILE A 99 6.00 3.57 18.92
CA ILE A 99 6.86 2.77 18.07
C ILE A 99 8.22 2.70 18.72
N SER A 100 8.71 1.49 18.99
CA SER A 100 10.04 1.27 19.55
C SER A 100 10.74 0.15 18.79
N GLY A 101 12.05 0.26 18.65
CA GLY A 101 12.86 -0.74 17.98
C GLY A 101 14.31 -0.31 17.85
N GLU A 102 15.08 -1.08 17.10
CA GLU A 102 16.47 -0.76 16.74
C GLU A 102 16.51 -0.23 15.31
N SER A 103 17.61 0.46 14.96
CA SER A 103 17.80 0.88 13.57
C SER A 103 17.87 -0.34 12.64
N PRO A 104 17.06 -0.38 11.56
CA PRO A 104 17.24 -1.38 10.52
C PRO A 104 18.62 -1.24 9.87
N ASP A 105 19.18 -2.38 9.43
CA ASP A 105 20.44 -2.41 8.68
C ASP A 105 20.23 -1.85 7.25
N THR A 106 20.34 -0.53 7.16
CA THR A 106 20.16 0.25 5.93
C THR A 106 20.97 1.54 6.00
N ARG A 107 21.21 2.15 4.84
CA ARG A 107 21.87 3.46 4.75
C ARG A 107 21.06 4.59 5.36
N TRP A 108 19.72 4.49 5.31
CA TRP A 108 18.78 5.50 5.78
C TRP A 108 17.38 4.90 5.95
N TRP A 109 16.59 5.42 6.89
CA TRP A 109 15.19 5.01 7.07
C TRP A 109 14.30 6.17 7.53
N SER A 110 12.99 6.04 7.30
CA SER A 110 11.99 6.91 7.89
C SER A 110 10.69 6.19 8.21
N ILE A 111 9.92 6.76 9.14
CA ILE A 111 8.57 6.38 9.52
C ILE A 111 7.70 7.60 9.32
N THR A 112 6.65 7.47 8.51
CA THR A 112 5.75 8.57 8.13
C THR A 112 4.31 8.18 8.43
N VAL A 113 3.54 9.10 9.00
CA VAL A 113 2.13 8.85 9.34
C VAL A 113 1.23 9.44 8.27
N TYR A 114 0.31 8.62 7.76
CA TYR A 114 -0.67 8.99 6.75
C TYR A 114 -2.10 8.83 7.27
N GLY A 115 -2.99 9.65 6.75
CA GLY A 115 -4.42 9.49 6.93
C GLY A 115 -4.96 8.31 6.12
N HIS A 116 -6.23 7.96 6.35
CA HIS A 116 -6.92 6.91 5.59
C HIS A 116 -6.98 7.20 4.07
N ASP A 117 -6.91 8.48 3.69
CA ASP A 117 -6.83 8.94 2.30
C ASP A 117 -5.44 8.79 1.66
N ARG A 118 -4.44 8.28 2.42
CA ARG A 118 -3.02 8.18 2.05
C ARG A 118 -2.33 9.53 1.89
N MET A 119 -2.87 10.60 2.48
CA MET A 119 -2.24 11.92 2.53
C MET A 119 -1.61 12.17 3.91
N LEU A 120 -0.72 13.16 4.00
CA LEU A 120 -0.10 13.54 5.27
C LEU A 120 -1.15 14.10 6.22
N ILE A 121 -1.13 13.65 7.48
CA ILE A 121 -2.10 14.10 8.49
C ILE A 121 -1.75 15.52 8.94
N PRO A 122 -2.66 16.52 8.77
CA PRO A 122 -2.43 17.87 9.28
C PRO A 122 -2.16 17.85 10.79
N ASN A 123 -1.10 18.50 11.23
CA ASN A 123 -0.78 18.68 12.65
C ASN A 123 -0.13 20.04 12.89
N PRO A 124 -0.29 20.64 14.09
CA PRO A 124 0.25 21.97 14.41
C PRO A 124 1.77 22.08 14.25
N GLU A 125 2.49 21.00 14.56
CA GLU A 125 3.95 20.91 14.52
C GLU A 125 4.51 20.85 13.08
N LYS A 126 3.64 20.65 12.08
CA LYS A 126 4.01 20.41 10.67
C LYS A 126 5.09 19.32 10.54
N ARG A 127 5.03 18.32 11.41
CA ARG A 127 5.94 17.17 11.42
C ARG A 127 5.17 15.94 11.01
N TYR A 128 5.62 15.30 9.94
CA TYR A 128 4.90 14.15 9.36
C TYR A 128 5.73 12.87 9.34
N SER A 129 7.04 12.98 9.56
CA SER A 129 7.98 11.89 9.48
C SER A 129 9.08 12.01 10.52
N PHE A 130 9.58 10.85 10.95
CA PHE A 130 10.82 10.68 11.70
C PHE A 130 11.76 9.79 10.91
N SER A 131 13.06 10.05 11.00
CA SER A 131 14.14 9.28 10.38
C SER A 131 15.27 9.04 11.38
N ASP A 132 16.21 8.17 11.00
CA ASP A 132 17.51 7.99 11.67
C ASP A 132 18.25 9.30 12.00
N ARG A 133 18.01 10.39 11.27
CA ARG A 133 18.61 11.71 11.49
C ARG A 133 17.85 12.60 12.47
N THR A 134 16.62 12.24 12.81
CA THR A 134 15.74 13.09 13.64
C THR A 134 15.29 12.43 14.93
N VAL A 135 15.42 11.11 15.04
CA VAL A 135 15.14 10.40 16.29
C VAL A 135 16.33 10.49 17.24
N SER A 136 16.05 10.41 18.53
CA SER A 136 17.07 10.21 19.56
C SER A 136 17.21 8.72 19.83
N PHE A 137 18.44 8.22 19.77
CA PHE A 137 18.75 6.84 20.15
C PHE A 137 19.09 6.74 21.64
N ASN A 138 18.65 5.66 22.26
CA ASN A 138 19.05 5.23 23.58
C ASN A 138 20.50 4.68 23.55
N PRO A 139 21.18 4.59 24.71
CA PRO A 139 22.55 4.05 24.77
C PRO A 139 22.69 2.60 24.26
N ASP A 140 21.61 1.83 24.27
CA ASP A 140 21.54 0.46 23.76
C ASP A 140 21.28 0.38 22.25
N GLY A 141 21.18 1.53 21.55
CA GLY A 141 20.92 1.60 20.11
C GLY A 141 19.44 1.54 19.71
N THR A 142 18.52 1.44 20.68
CA THR A 142 17.09 1.49 20.42
C THR A 142 16.57 2.92 20.26
N PHE A 143 15.40 3.10 19.66
CA PHE A 143 14.69 4.38 19.59
C PHE A 143 13.25 4.23 20.05
N THR A 144 12.61 5.36 20.39
CA THR A 144 11.18 5.43 20.68
C THR A 144 10.57 6.64 19.98
N ILE A 145 9.42 6.45 19.34
CA ILE A 145 8.60 7.50 18.74
C ILE A 145 7.21 7.39 19.37
N ASP A 146 6.74 8.49 19.96
CA ASP A 146 5.37 8.63 20.44
C ASP A 146 4.53 9.38 19.40
N ILE A 147 3.35 8.85 19.11
CA ILE A 147 2.36 9.42 18.20
C ILE A 147 1.08 9.64 19.00
N SER A 148 0.61 10.88 19.05
CA SER A 148 -0.55 11.28 19.83
C SER A 148 -1.36 12.36 19.10
N PRO A 149 -2.59 12.64 19.52
CA PRO A 149 -3.37 13.79 19.05
C PRO A 149 -2.63 15.13 19.21
#